data_AF-A0A0P9MPG9-F1
#
_entry.id   AF-A0A0P9MPG9-F1
#
_cell.length_a   1.000
_cell.length_b   1.000
_cell.length_c   1.000
_cell.angle_alpha   90.00
_cell.angle_beta   90.00
_cell.angle_gamma   90.00
#
_symmetry.space_group_name_H-M   'P 1'
#
loop_
_entity.id
_entity.type
_entity.pdbx_description
1 polymer ?
#
loop_
_entity_poly.entity_id
_entity_poly.type
_entity_poly.pdbx_seq_one_letter_code
_entity_poly.pdbx_strand_id
1 'polypeptide(L)'
;MPVDGPLPGTGDQHDINADATRCLMARHPKNWRVQSLEGTDDYGYDFQVQTTPNQQATDIFRIQLKGTRSPNLTADGEYISVSLKATTVRYYARAVEPVLLVICDLSVNEDPVDCPLYYVWLRDELNRISVDDLSAERKSVTLRAPTKNVLTIATDLSEDIRHQNELSRMGHILSERAEQTHPGMQADDRLTLVQGVVKGLAARGSALMNALAGPTEDYWVNPARGTLAWNLTQAKADLQVTALDRAKIQLDEAEPKLEGSATLELAEYWRLRGNWQVQTGDNRAAVSSYQNAYEVTPLPKFRAAQVEAEIRIRFENDSDSLAELHDLLEGEDPTIIAIRSRLHAVQGHYELAVEQANLLAEPQRSFARAFAHWLSEEPANALTDCEAGLEACDASDDIRELLLLLRARAKFSLAVATATTPRRESIPPAGLPGVDLQKLEEAWVAINDAVLSIKASGWGSNIEQLVDIWGGHSVGPWQSRVDTCRPEGCSAEAPGLTPYP
;
A
#
# COMPACT_ATOMS: atom_id res chain seq x y z
N MET A 1 -31.81 74.60 5.26
CA MET A 1 -31.88 74.48 6.73
C MET A 1 -30.88 73.42 7.14
N PRO A 2 -29.93 73.70 8.05
CA PRO A 2 -29.15 72.63 8.67
C PRO A 2 -30.13 71.73 9.44
N VAL A 3 -30.02 70.42 9.26
CA VAL A 3 -30.83 69.46 10.00
C VAL A 3 -30.14 69.27 11.34
N ASP A 4 -30.72 69.81 12.41
CA ASP A 4 -30.21 69.59 13.77
C ASP A 4 -30.57 68.16 14.21
N GLY A 5 -29.56 67.31 14.30
CA GLY A 5 -29.64 65.91 14.71
C GLY A 5 -28.34 65.17 14.38
N PRO A 6 -28.02 64.05 15.05
CA PRO A 6 -26.86 63.25 14.69
C PRO A 6 -27.04 62.74 13.26
N LEU A 7 -26.16 63.17 12.37
CA LEU A 7 -26.03 62.59 11.04
C LEU A 7 -25.48 61.16 11.18
N PRO A 8 -25.77 60.24 10.23
CA PRO A 8 -25.16 58.93 10.24
C PRO A 8 -23.64 59.06 10.29
N GLY A 9 -23.02 58.54 11.34
CA GLY A 9 -21.57 58.40 11.41
C GLY A 9 -21.15 57.20 10.58
N THR A 10 -20.11 57.35 9.77
CA THR A 10 -19.40 56.20 9.21
C THR A 10 -18.60 55.55 10.34
N GLY A 11 -18.64 54.22 10.44
CA GLY A 11 -17.77 53.51 11.38
C GLY A 11 -16.34 53.48 10.85
N ASP A 12 -15.34 53.54 11.73
CA ASP A 12 -13.90 53.55 11.39
C ASP A 12 -13.50 52.45 10.40
N GLN A 13 -14.17 51.29 10.44
CA GLN A 13 -13.90 50.17 9.53
C GLN A 13 -14.28 50.47 8.08
N HIS A 14 -15.32 51.28 7.83
CA HIS A 14 -15.69 51.70 6.48
C HIS A 14 -14.62 52.62 5.88
N ASP A 15 -14.08 53.53 6.68
CA ASP A 15 -13.00 54.42 6.25
C ASP A 15 -11.71 53.64 6.00
N ILE A 16 -11.34 52.71 6.89
CA ILE A 16 -10.19 51.80 6.70
C ILE A 16 -10.31 51.00 5.39
N ASN A 17 -11.50 50.46 5.09
CA ASN A 17 -11.71 49.71 3.86
C ASN A 17 -11.61 50.61 2.63
N ALA A 18 -12.20 51.81 2.66
CA ALA A 18 -12.12 52.78 1.57
C ALA A 18 -10.67 53.23 1.31
N ASP A 19 -9.92 53.49 2.37
CA ASP A 19 -8.50 53.87 2.32
C ASP A 19 -7.64 52.76 1.70
N ALA A 20 -7.85 51.51 2.13
CA ALA A 20 -7.16 50.36 1.56
C ALA A 20 -7.48 50.18 0.07
N THR A 21 -8.75 50.36 -0.33
CA THR A 21 -9.16 50.29 -1.74
C THR A 21 -8.48 51.38 -2.56
N ARG A 22 -8.40 52.62 -2.04
CA ARG A 22 -7.66 53.71 -2.71
C ARG A 22 -6.19 53.36 -2.91
N CYS A 23 -5.55 52.78 -1.89
CA CYS A 23 -4.18 52.30 -1.98
C CYS A 23 -4.00 51.24 -3.08
N LEU A 24 -4.85 50.20 -3.09
CA LEU A 24 -4.79 49.14 -4.09
C LEU A 24 -4.98 49.68 -5.51
N MET A 25 -5.97 50.55 -5.73
CA MET A 25 -6.28 51.13 -7.04
C MET A 25 -5.14 52.00 -7.58
N ALA A 26 -4.36 52.62 -6.70
CA ALA A 26 -3.21 53.42 -7.12
C ALA A 26 -1.94 52.58 -7.37
N ARG A 27 -1.78 51.45 -6.66
CA ARG A 27 -0.52 50.71 -6.62
C ARG A 27 -0.53 49.35 -7.30
N HIS A 28 -1.69 48.83 -7.74
CA HIS A 28 -1.71 47.56 -8.44
C HIS A 28 -0.89 47.61 -9.74
N PRO A 29 -0.35 46.47 -10.20
CA PRO A 29 0.36 46.37 -11.47
C PRO A 29 -0.44 46.91 -12.67
N LYS A 30 0.24 47.59 -13.61
CA LYS A 30 -0.41 48.24 -14.77
C LYS A 30 -1.15 47.29 -15.69
N ASN A 31 -0.69 46.04 -15.74
CA ASN A 31 -1.30 44.99 -16.56
C ASN A 31 -2.48 44.33 -15.86
N TRP A 32 -2.91 44.76 -14.68
CA TRP A 32 -4.09 44.21 -14.00
C TRP A 32 -5.34 45.00 -14.37
N ARG A 33 -6.37 44.29 -14.80
CA ARG A 33 -7.74 44.80 -14.91
C ARG A 33 -8.49 44.40 -13.66
N VAL A 34 -8.56 45.32 -12.70
CA VAL A 34 -9.18 45.10 -11.40
C VAL A 34 -10.65 45.53 -11.46
N GLN A 35 -11.55 44.63 -11.10
CA GLN A 35 -12.99 44.88 -11.02
C GLN A 35 -13.48 44.62 -9.59
N SER A 36 -14.19 45.58 -9.00
CA SER A 36 -14.80 45.44 -7.68
C SER A 36 -15.94 44.40 -7.72
N LEU A 37 -16.01 43.59 -6.67
CA LEU A 37 -17.07 42.62 -6.40
C LEU A 37 -17.97 43.08 -5.25
N GLU A 38 -17.85 44.34 -4.80
CA GLU A 38 -18.70 44.92 -3.76
C GLU A 38 -20.19 44.87 -4.16
N GLY A 39 -21.05 44.40 -3.24
CA GLY A 39 -22.49 44.24 -3.50
C GLY A 39 -23.18 43.25 -2.57
N THR A 40 -24.23 42.59 -3.07
CA THR A 40 -25.02 41.58 -2.31
C THR A 40 -24.30 40.26 -2.06
N ASP A 41 -23.12 40.06 -2.66
CA ASP A 41 -22.36 38.80 -2.65
C ASP A 41 -21.03 38.92 -1.88
N ASP A 42 -21.07 39.51 -0.67
CA ASP A 42 -19.90 39.61 0.22
C ASP A 42 -19.60 38.28 0.93
N TYR A 43 -19.01 37.34 0.19
CA TYR A 43 -18.49 36.07 0.72
C TYR A 43 -16.96 36.09 0.89
N GLY A 44 -16.35 37.28 0.93
CA GLY A 44 -14.91 37.46 1.10
C GLY A 44 -14.09 37.59 -0.20
N TYR A 45 -14.69 37.89 -1.34
CA TYR A 45 -13.90 38.32 -2.51
C TYR A 45 -14.18 39.79 -2.74
N ASP A 46 -13.15 40.64 -2.66
CA ASP A 46 -13.33 42.08 -2.83
C ASP A 46 -13.13 42.48 -4.29
N PHE A 47 -12.19 41.83 -5.00
CA PHE A 47 -11.91 42.13 -6.40
C PHE A 47 -11.68 40.87 -7.24
N GLN A 48 -12.05 40.96 -8.51
CA GLN A 48 -11.57 40.09 -9.58
C GLN A 48 -10.46 40.80 -10.34
N VAL A 49 -9.40 40.09 -10.67
CA VAL A 49 -8.32 40.60 -11.51
C VAL A 49 -8.18 39.74 -12.74
N GLN A 50 -8.14 40.40 -13.90
CA GLN A 50 -7.72 39.80 -15.16
C GLN A 50 -6.39 40.39 -15.58
N THR A 51 -5.38 39.56 -15.79
CA THR A 51 -4.07 40.02 -16.26
C THR A 51 -4.10 40.25 -17.77
N THR A 52 -3.51 41.35 -18.20
CA THR A 52 -3.41 41.75 -19.61
C THR A 52 -1.98 42.11 -20.04
N PRO A 53 -0.97 41.24 -19.85
CA PRO A 53 0.37 41.50 -20.37
C PRO A 53 0.30 41.68 -21.90
N ASN A 54 1.05 42.63 -22.45
CA ASN A 54 1.04 42.94 -23.89
C ASN A 54 -0.35 43.17 -24.50
N GLN A 55 -1.31 43.67 -23.70
CA GLN A 55 -2.71 43.90 -24.11
C GLN A 55 -3.50 42.64 -24.44
N GLN A 56 -3.05 41.46 -24.02
CA GLN A 56 -3.74 40.18 -24.19
C GLN A 56 -4.21 39.65 -22.84
N ALA A 57 -5.49 39.32 -22.73
CA ALA A 57 -6.03 38.62 -21.57
C ALA A 57 -5.37 37.25 -21.39
N THR A 58 -4.73 36.99 -20.24
CA THR A 58 -4.06 35.70 -19.99
C THR A 58 -4.67 34.93 -18.83
N ASP A 59 -4.78 35.54 -17.64
CA ASP A 59 -5.15 34.82 -16.42
C ASP A 59 -6.18 35.60 -15.59
N ILE A 60 -6.85 34.87 -14.70
CA ILE A 60 -7.84 35.41 -13.75
C ILE A 60 -7.45 34.96 -12.33
N PHE A 61 -7.56 35.88 -11.37
CA PHE A 61 -7.46 35.57 -9.94
C PHE A 61 -8.34 36.53 -9.10
N ARG A 62 -8.52 36.22 -7.82
CA ARG A 62 -9.31 37.03 -6.88
C ARG A 62 -8.40 37.74 -5.87
N ILE A 63 -8.85 38.88 -5.35
CA ILE A 63 -8.20 39.57 -4.22
C ILE A 63 -9.16 39.63 -3.03
N GLN A 64 -8.65 39.26 -1.85
CA GLN A 64 -9.19 39.71 -0.56
C GLN A 64 -8.25 40.78 -0.01
N LEU A 65 -8.78 41.99 0.14
CA LEU A 65 -8.12 43.16 0.69
C LEU A 65 -8.49 43.32 2.18
N LYS A 66 -7.48 43.62 3.00
CA LYS A 66 -7.66 43.97 4.42
C LYS A 66 -6.82 45.20 4.75
N GLY A 67 -7.48 46.29 5.13
CA GLY A 67 -6.81 47.47 5.69
C GLY A 67 -6.62 47.34 7.21
N THR A 68 -5.52 47.87 7.73
CA THR A 68 -5.31 48.04 9.17
C THR A 68 -4.55 49.33 9.46
N ARG A 69 -4.95 50.05 10.52
CA ARG A 69 -4.18 51.18 11.09
C ARG A 69 -3.35 50.75 12.32
N SER A 70 -3.42 49.48 12.70
CA SER A 70 -2.70 48.90 13.82
C SER A 70 -2.15 47.53 13.38
N PRO A 71 -1.07 47.51 12.57
CA PRO A 71 -0.52 46.29 12.01
C PRO A 71 -0.04 45.35 13.12
N ASN A 72 -0.37 44.06 12.99
CA ASN A 72 0.11 43.03 13.92
C ASN A 72 1.31 42.31 13.29
N LEU A 73 2.51 42.77 13.63
CA LEU A 73 3.76 42.19 13.14
C LEU A 73 4.25 41.07 14.05
N THR A 74 4.90 40.06 13.48
CA THR A 74 5.64 39.06 14.25
C THR A 74 6.82 39.70 14.99
N ALA A 75 7.35 39.02 16.02
CA ALA A 75 8.42 39.57 16.87
C ALA A 75 9.70 39.94 16.10
N ASP A 76 9.95 39.25 14.99
CA ASP A 76 11.06 39.48 14.05
C ASP A 76 10.72 40.49 12.92
N GLY A 77 9.46 40.94 12.83
CA GLY A 77 8.97 41.83 11.78
C GLY A 77 8.86 41.20 10.39
N GLU A 78 9.09 39.88 10.27
CA GLU A 78 9.08 39.20 8.97
C GLU A 78 7.68 39.07 8.36
N TYR A 79 6.64 39.06 9.19
CA TYR A 79 5.25 38.87 8.75
C TYR A 79 4.30 39.88 9.35
N ILE A 80 3.33 40.32 8.54
CA ILE A 80 2.12 41.00 9.00
C ILE A 80 0.96 39.99 9.09
N SER A 81 0.23 40.02 10.20
CA SER A 81 -0.83 39.05 10.51
C SER A 81 -2.22 39.67 10.45
N VAL A 82 -3.18 38.92 9.91
CA VAL A 82 -4.60 39.30 9.89
C VAL A 82 -5.48 38.12 10.30
N SER A 83 -6.61 38.40 10.98
CA SER A 83 -7.57 37.36 11.34
C SER A 83 -8.73 37.33 10.33
N LEU A 84 -9.00 36.17 9.75
CA LEU A 84 -10.17 35.93 8.90
C LEU A 84 -11.16 34.98 9.61
N LYS A 85 -12.44 35.06 9.23
CA LYS A 85 -13.46 34.10 9.69
C LYS A 85 -13.10 32.70 9.19
N ALA A 86 -13.22 31.70 10.06
CA ALA A 86 -12.93 30.31 9.69
C ALA A 86 -13.84 29.80 8.57
N THR A 87 -15.08 30.29 8.49
CA THR A 87 -16.02 29.98 7.40
C THR A 87 -15.49 30.48 6.05
N THR A 88 -14.91 31.68 6.00
CA THR A 88 -14.30 32.26 4.80
C THR A 88 -13.05 31.47 4.39
N VAL A 89 -12.21 31.07 5.36
CA VAL A 89 -11.04 30.20 5.10
C VAL A 89 -11.44 28.85 4.51
N ARG A 90 -12.49 28.20 5.07
CA ARG A 90 -13.04 26.95 4.51
C ARG A 90 -13.63 27.13 3.11
N TYR A 91 -14.26 28.27 2.85
CA TYR A 91 -14.78 28.58 1.52
C TYR A 91 -13.65 28.69 0.50
N TYR A 92 -12.57 29.39 0.84
CA TYR A 92 -11.41 29.50 -0.06
C TYR A 92 -10.67 28.19 -0.30
N ALA A 93 -10.64 27.25 0.65
CA ALA A 93 -10.04 25.93 0.45
C ALA A 93 -10.71 25.13 -0.69
N ARG A 94 -11.96 25.47 -1.01
CA ARG A 94 -12.73 24.87 -2.12
C ARG A 94 -12.61 25.63 -3.43
N ALA A 95 -11.99 26.81 -3.43
CA ALA A 95 -11.83 27.63 -4.61
C ALA A 95 -10.74 27.03 -5.53
N VAL A 96 -11.03 26.97 -6.83
CA VAL A 96 -10.06 26.57 -7.85
C VAL A 96 -9.24 27.77 -8.30
N GLU A 97 -9.88 28.93 -8.46
CA GLU A 97 -9.21 30.18 -8.84
C GLU A 97 -8.19 30.63 -7.76
N PRO A 98 -7.00 31.10 -8.15
CA PRO A 98 -6.05 31.69 -7.21
C PRO A 98 -6.64 32.88 -6.45
N VAL A 99 -6.36 32.97 -5.15
CA VAL A 99 -6.81 34.06 -4.29
C VAL A 99 -5.59 34.72 -3.65
N LEU A 100 -5.43 36.02 -3.88
CA LEU A 100 -4.38 36.84 -3.31
C LEU A 100 -4.92 37.57 -2.08
N LEU A 101 -4.33 37.32 -0.91
CA LEU A 101 -4.60 38.12 0.28
C LEU A 101 -3.67 39.34 0.25
N VAL A 102 -4.25 40.53 0.25
CA VAL A 102 -3.54 41.81 0.27
C VAL A 102 -3.85 42.53 1.58
N ILE A 103 -2.81 42.89 2.32
CA ILE A 103 -2.89 43.59 3.60
C ILE A 103 -2.31 45.00 3.43
N CYS A 104 -3.15 46.02 3.55
CA CYS A 104 -2.76 47.41 3.49
C CYS A 104 -2.45 47.93 4.89
N ASP A 105 -1.20 48.33 5.13
CA ASP A 105 -0.81 48.96 6.40
C ASP A 105 -0.96 50.49 6.28
N LEU A 106 -2.12 50.97 6.73
CA LEU A 106 -2.51 52.38 6.73
C LEU A 106 -1.88 53.18 7.87
N SER A 107 -1.05 52.57 8.72
CA SER A 107 -0.38 53.27 9.82
C SER A 107 0.86 54.06 9.37
N VAL A 108 1.33 53.80 8.14
CA VAL A 108 2.63 54.30 7.65
C VAL A 108 2.57 55.71 7.08
N ASN A 109 1.47 56.09 6.43
CA ASN A 109 1.33 57.41 5.78
C ASN A 109 -0.09 57.97 5.99
N GLU A 110 -0.20 59.29 6.16
CA GLU A 110 -1.48 60.00 6.22
C GLU A 110 -2.25 59.94 4.89
N ASP A 111 -1.54 59.89 3.75
CA ASP A 111 -2.15 59.59 2.45
C ASP A 111 -2.18 58.07 2.22
N PRO A 112 -3.39 57.45 2.18
CA PRO A 112 -3.53 56.02 1.95
C PRO A 112 -2.90 55.53 0.64
N VAL A 113 -2.78 56.39 -0.37
CA VAL A 113 -2.23 56.03 -1.69
C VAL A 113 -0.78 55.55 -1.58
N ASP A 114 -0.02 56.08 -0.63
CA ASP A 114 1.41 55.79 -0.46
C ASP A 114 1.70 54.69 0.56
N CYS A 115 0.67 54.14 1.20
CA CYS A 115 0.82 53.05 2.16
C CYS A 115 1.33 51.76 1.49
N PRO A 116 2.04 50.89 2.21
CA PRO A 116 2.48 49.60 1.69
C PRO A 116 1.33 48.58 1.64
N LEU A 117 1.34 47.77 0.59
CA LEU A 117 0.43 46.65 0.36
C LEU A 117 1.23 45.36 0.44
N TYR A 118 1.09 44.61 1.52
CA TYR A 118 1.73 43.30 1.67
C TYR A 118 0.85 42.22 1.05
N TYR A 119 1.43 41.20 0.41
CA TYR A 119 0.64 40.16 -0.22
C TYR A 119 1.14 38.74 0.05
N VAL A 120 0.20 37.80 -0.01
CA VAL A 120 0.47 36.36 0.03
C VAL A 120 -0.61 35.61 -0.76
N TRP A 121 -0.21 34.56 -1.47
CA TRP A 121 -1.18 33.64 -2.06
C TRP A 121 -1.87 32.88 -0.95
N LEU A 122 -3.18 32.94 -0.92
CA LEU A 122 -3.94 32.37 0.16
C LEU A 122 -3.70 30.86 0.28
N ARG A 123 -3.56 30.15 -0.86
CA ARG A 123 -3.28 28.71 -0.90
C ARG A 123 -2.00 28.32 -0.12
N ASP A 124 -0.96 29.14 -0.18
CA ASP A 124 0.28 28.92 0.56
C ASP A 124 0.03 28.99 2.08
N GLU A 125 -0.78 29.96 2.50
CA GLU A 125 -1.20 30.09 3.90
C GLU A 125 -2.17 28.99 4.34
N LEU A 126 -3.05 28.50 3.46
CA LEU A 126 -3.95 27.37 3.74
C LEU A 126 -3.17 26.08 3.99
N ASN A 127 -2.11 25.84 3.24
CA ASN A 127 -1.22 24.68 3.44
C ASN A 127 -0.50 24.77 4.79
N ARG A 128 -0.06 25.97 5.22
CA ARG A 128 0.62 26.18 6.50
C ARG A 128 -0.28 25.86 7.71
N ILE A 129 -1.57 26.14 7.60
CA ILE A 129 -2.52 25.97 8.71
C ILE A 129 -3.27 24.63 8.70
N SER A 130 -3.06 23.79 7.68
CA SER A 130 -3.80 22.55 7.44
C SER A 130 -5.31 22.72 7.61
N VAL A 131 -5.97 23.36 6.63
CA VAL A 131 -7.40 23.71 6.73
C VAL A 131 -8.30 22.53 7.08
N ASP A 132 -7.96 21.32 6.63
CA ASP A 132 -8.71 20.09 6.88
C ASP A 132 -8.74 19.70 8.37
N ASP A 133 -7.76 20.16 9.16
CA ASP A 133 -7.65 19.89 10.61
C ASP A 133 -8.36 20.96 11.46
N LEU A 134 -8.97 21.99 10.85
CA LEU A 134 -9.62 23.07 11.58
C LEU A 134 -10.95 22.62 12.21
N SER A 135 -10.95 22.49 13.54
CA SER A 135 -12.15 22.26 14.36
C SER A 135 -13.34 23.10 13.89
N ALA A 136 -14.51 22.45 13.75
CA ALA A 136 -15.76 23.08 13.33
C ALA A 136 -16.12 24.31 14.16
N GLU A 137 -15.79 24.31 15.45
CA GLU A 137 -16.11 25.36 16.42
C GLU A 137 -15.24 26.62 16.31
N ARG A 138 -14.07 26.51 15.64
CA ARG A 138 -13.15 27.62 15.50
C ARG A 138 -13.80 28.75 14.70
N LYS A 139 -13.83 29.96 15.27
CA LYS A 139 -14.50 31.13 14.66
C LYS A 139 -13.58 31.94 13.74
N SER A 140 -12.29 32.02 14.06
CA SER A 140 -11.31 32.78 13.29
C SER A 140 -9.96 32.09 13.18
N VAL A 141 -9.24 32.45 12.12
CA VAL A 141 -7.92 31.92 11.79
C VAL A 141 -6.99 33.09 11.45
N THR A 142 -5.78 33.05 11.99
CA THR A 142 -4.76 34.06 11.70
C THR A 142 -3.93 33.63 10.50
N LEU A 143 -3.96 34.46 9.47
CA LEU A 143 -3.14 34.35 8.26
C LEU A 143 -2.00 35.37 8.31
N ARG A 144 -0.91 35.09 7.61
CA ARG A 144 0.32 35.87 7.62
C ARG A 144 0.75 36.19 6.19
N ALA A 145 1.16 37.44 5.95
CA ALA A 145 1.81 37.84 4.71
C ALA A 145 3.25 38.28 5.01
N PRO A 146 4.26 37.84 4.23
CA PRO A 146 5.64 38.30 4.41
C PRO A 146 5.76 39.80 4.14
N THR A 147 6.43 40.56 5.01
CA THR A 147 6.63 42.01 4.84
C THR A 147 7.56 42.35 3.67
N LYS A 148 8.37 41.39 3.22
CA LYS A 148 9.17 41.50 1.98
C LYS A 148 8.33 41.49 0.71
N ASN A 149 7.12 40.93 0.74
CA ASN A 149 6.24 40.85 -0.42
C ASN A 149 5.39 42.11 -0.52
N VAL A 150 5.94 43.15 -1.14
CA VAL A 150 5.24 44.44 -1.32
C VAL A 150 4.67 44.53 -2.74
N LEU A 151 3.36 44.74 -2.83
CA LEU A 151 2.65 44.95 -4.09
C LEU A 151 2.92 46.38 -4.58
N THR A 152 3.43 46.47 -5.80
CA THR A 152 3.75 47.71 -6.48
C THR A 152 3.31 47.66 -7.93
N ILE A 153 3.35 48.81 -8.61
CA ILE A 153 3.00 48.95 -10.02
C ILE A 153 3.91 48.08 -10.92
N ALA A 154 5.10 47.72 -10.44
CA ALA A 154 6.07 46.89 -11.16
C ALA A 154 6.03 45.41 -10.74
N THR A 155 5.18 45.02 -9.78
CA THR A 155 5.08 43.63 -9.34
C THR A 155 4.55 42.75 -10.47
N ASP A 156 5.26 41.67 -10.76
CA ASP A 156 4.85 40.66 -11.73
C ASP A 156 4.66 39.32 -11.02
N LEU A 157 3.43 38.81 -11.07
CA LEU A 157 3.04 37.52 -10.49
C LEU A 157 2.67 36.49 -11.56
N SER A 158 2.99 36.74 -12.83
CA SER A 158 2.55 35.90 -13.96
C SER A 158 3.04 34.46 -13.83
N GLU A 159 4.28 34.27 -13.37
CA GLU A 159 4.87 32.95 -13.11
C GLU A 159 4.14 32.19 -11.99
N ASP A 160 3.84 32.86 -10.88
CA ASP A 160 3.12 32.25 -9.75
C ASP A 160 1.70 31.84 -10.15
N ILE A 161 1.00 32.72 -10.88
CA ILE A 161 -0.36 32.48 -11.38
C ILE A 161 -0.34 31.29 -12.34
N ARG A 162 0.62 31.26 -13.27
CA ARG A 162 0.79 30.15 -14.21
C ARG A 162 1.02 28.84 -13.46
N HIS A 163 1.93 28.83 -12.49
CA HIS A 163 2.25 27.64 -11.70
C HIS A 163 1.01 27.08 -10.96
N GLN A 164 0.23 27.94 -10.29
CA GLN A 164 -0.98 27.52 -9.61
C GLN A 164 -2.06 27.01 -10.57
N ASN A 165 -2.22 27.68 -11.72
CA ASN A 165 -3.14 27.25 -12.76
C ASN A 165 -2.73 25.90 -13.37
N GLU A 166 -1.43 25.67 -13.58
CA GLU A 166 -0.90 24.38 -14.06
C GLU A 166 -1.17 23.24 -13.07
N LEU A 167 -0.89 23.45 -11.78
CA LEU A 167 -1.21 22.46 -10.74
C LEU A 167 -2.71 22.14 -10.71
N SER A 168 -3.57 23.15 -10.85
CA SER A 168 -5.02 22.96 -10.89
C SER A 168 -5.48 22.18 -12.14
N ARG A 169 -4.80 22.38 -13.28
CA ARG A 169 -5.07 21.64 -14.53
C ARG A 169 -4.66 20.17 -14.46
N MET A 170 -3.71 19.77 -13.61
CA MET A 170 -3.24 18.39 -13.53
C MET A 170 -4.38 17.40 -13.23
N GLY A 171 -5.34 17.78 -12.39
CA GLY A 171 -6.52 16.95 -12.12
C GLY A 171 -7.36 16.66 -13.37
N HIS A 172 -7.52 17.65 -14.25
CA HIS A 172 -8.22 17.46 -15.54
C HIS A 172 -7.43 16.56 -16.48
N ILE A 173 -6.11 16.76 -16.58
CA ILE A 173 -5.25 15.92 -17.43
C ILE A 173 -5.30 14.47 -16.97
N LEU A 174 -5.20 14.21 -15.65
CA LEU A 174 -5.32 12.86 -15.10
C LEU A 174 -6.69 12.23 -15.40
N SER A 175 -7.77 13.02 -15.30
CA SER A 175 -9.12 12.56 -15.64
C SER A 175 -9.28 12.22 -17.14
N GLU A 176 -8.72 13.04 -18.04
CA GLU A 176 -8.71 12.76 -19.48
C GLU A 176 -7.90 11.50 -19.80
N ARG A 177 -6.73 11.32 -19.17
CA ARG A 177 -5.92 10.11 -19.33
C ARG A 177 -6.66 8.87 -18.85
N ALA A 178 -7.34 8.96 -17.70
CA ALA A 178 -8.16 7.86 -17.19
C ALA A 178 -9.26 7.46 -18.19
N GLU A 179 -9.93 8.43 -18.82
CA GLU A 179 -10.94 8.16 -19.86
C GLU A 179 -10.35 7.52 -21.12
N GLN A 180 -9.17 7.98 -21.56
CA GLN A 180 -8.47 7.40 -22.72
C GLN A 180 -8.06 5.94 -22.47
N THR A 181 -7.59 5.63 -21.27
CA THR A 181 -7.16 4.27 -20.90
C THR A 181 -8.35 3.35 -20.56
N HIS A 182 -9.46 3.91 -20.07
CA HIS A 182 -10.68 3.19 -19.76
C HIS A 182 -11.90 3.78 -20.48
N PRO A 183 -12.05 3.54 -21.80
CA PRO A 183 -13.17 4.06 -22.57
C PRO A 183 -14.52 3.60 -21.99
N GLY A 184 -15.45 4.54 -21.79
CA GLY A 184 -16.79 4.25 -21.27
C GLY A 184 -16.93 4.28 -19.74
N MET A 185 -15.86 4.60 -19.00
CA MET A 185 -15.92 4.81 -17.54
C MET A 185 -16.73 6.07 -17.19
N GLN A 186 -17.64 5.95 -16.22
CA GLN A 186 -18.48 7.08 -15.77
C GLN A 186 -17.64 8.16 -15.08
N ALA A 187 -18.16 9.39 -15.04
CA ALA A 187 -17.44 10.53 -14.46
C ALA A 187 -17.11 10.33 -12.95
N ASP A 188 -18.05 9.79 -12.18
CA ASP A 188 -17.86 9.56 -10.74
C ASP A 188 -16.82 8.45 -10.47
N ASP A 189 -16.81 7.40 -11.31
CA ASP A 189 -15.81 6.33 -11.23
C ASP A 189 -14.41 6.83 -11.57
N ARG A 190 -14.29 7.70 -12.60
CA ARG A 190 -13.02 8.37 -12.95
C ARG A 190 -12.52 9.25 -11.81
N LEU A 191 -13.41 10.02 -11.19
CA LEU A 191 -13.05 10.85 -10.04
C LEU A 191 -12.55 9.97 -8.88
N THR A 192 -13.24 8.86 -8.60
CA THR A 192 -12.84 7.89 -7.57
C THR A 192 -11.48 7.28 -7.87
N LEU A 193 -11.20 6.93 -9.13
CA LEU A 193 -9.90 6.43 -9.58
C LEU A 193 -8.79 7.45 -9.34
N VAL A 194 -8.97 8.69 -9.79
CA VAL A 194 -7.97 9.77 -9.64
C VAL A 194 -7.73 10.07 -8.15
N GLN A 195 -8.78 10.14 -7.35
CA GLN A 195 -8.65 10.30 -5.90
C GLN A 195 -7.93 9.11 -5.25
N GLY A 196 -8.20 7.89 -5.71
CA GLY A 196 -7.53 6.67 -5.27
C GLY A 196 -6.03 6.68 -5.56
N VAL A 197 -5.62 7.20 -6.72
CA VAL A 197 -4.20 7.39 -7.06
C VAL A 197 -3.53 8.35 -6.08
N VAL A 198 -4.12 9.54 -5.86
CA VAL A 198 -3.55 10.54 -4.93
C VAL A 198 -3.43 9.97 -3.51
N LYS A 199 -4.48 9.33 -2.99
CA LYS A 199 -4.45 8.64 -1.69
C LYS A 199 -3.39 7.55 -1.63
N GLY A 200 -3.30 6.76 -2.70
CA GLY A 200 -2.36 5.65 -2.82
C GLY A 200 -0.90 6.09 -2.89
N LEU A 201 -0.62 7.27 -3.44
CA LEU A 201 0.72 7.86 -3.48
C LEU A 201 1.12 8.39 -2.11
N ALA A 202 0.22 9.08 -1.43
CA ALA A 202 0.45 9.55 -0.06
C ALA A 202 0.74 8.39 0.91
N ALA A 203 -0.01 7.29 0.79
CA ALA A 203 0.14 6.14 1.68
C ALA A 203 1.42 5.32 1.43
N ARG A 204 1.93 5.29 0.19
CA ARG A 204 3.09 4.46 -0.22
C ARG A 204 4.44 5.20 -0.16
N GLY A 205 4.44 6.46 0.26
CA GLY A 205 5.66 7.23 0.50
C GLY A 205 6.24 7.95 -0.72
N SER A 206 7.21 8.83 -0.46
CA SER A 206 7.84 9.71 -1.45
C SER A 206 8.68 8.96 -2.49
N ALA A 207 9.18 7.77 -2.17
CA ALA A 207 9.97 6.96 -3.10
C ALA A 207 9.18 6.57 -4.36
N LEU A 208 7.90 6.20 -4.20
CA LEU A 208 7.02 5.90 -5.34
C LEU A 208 6.73 7.14 -6.18
N MET A 209 6.46 8.28 -5.53
CA MET A 209 6.26 9.56 -6.21
C MET A 209 7.47 9.93 -7.08
N ASN A 210 8.67 9.81 -6.51
CA ASN A 210 9.91 10.08 -7.22
C ASN A 210 10.15 9.08 -8.36
N ALA A 211 9.78 7.81 -8.18
CA ALA A 211 9.89 6.80 -9.23
C ALA A 211 8.93 7.08 -10.41
N LEU A 212 7.71 7.56 -10.13
CA LEU A 212 6.75 7.98 -11.15
C LEU A 212 7.14 9.27 -11.86
N ALA A 213 7.81 10.17 -11.16
CA ALA A 213 8.35 11.41 -11.71
C ALA A 213 9.70 11.23 -12.43
N GLY A 214 10.29 10.03 -12.33
CA GLY A 214 11.58 9.69 -12.93
C GLY A 214 11.51 9.53 -14.46
N PRO A 215 12.67 9.36 -15.12
CA PRO A 215 12.75 9.13 -16.56
C PRO A 215 11.93 7.90 -17.00
N THR A 216 11.13 8.03 -18.05
CA THR A 216 10.27 6.97 -18.60
C THR A 216 11.01 6.06 -19.58
N GLU A 217 12.26 5.71 -19.27
CA GLU A 217 13.08 4.83 -20.13
C GLU A 217 12.61 3.37 -20.05
N ASP A 218 12.09 2.97 -18.88
CA ASP A 218 11.50 1.66 -18.65
C ASP A 218 9.98 1.67 -18.80
N TYR A 219 9.42 0.52 -19.19
CA TYR A 219 7.98 0.31 -19.23
C TYR A 219 7.35 0.16 -17.83
N TRP A 220 8.18 -0.01 -16.78
CA TRP A 220 7.75 -0.24 -15.41
C TRP A 220 8.42 0.71 -14.43
N VAL A 221 7.69 1.06 -13.37
CA VAL A 221 8.17 1.94 -12.31
C VAL A 221 9.07 1.13 -11.38
N ASN A 222 10.37 1.42 -11.41
CA ASN A 222 11.36 0.79 -10.54
C ASN A 222 11.88 1.77 -9.49
N PRO A 223 11.84 1.43 -8.19
CA PRO A 223 12.42 2.28 -7.16
C PRO A 223 13.94 2.40 -7.35
N ALA A 224 14.51 3.57 -7.04
CA ALA A 224 15.93 3.80 -7.17
C ALA A 224 16.74 2.88 -6.24
N ARG A 225 17.86 2.34 -6.73
CA ARG A 225 18.74 1.44 -5.96
C ARG A 225 19.17 2.08 -4.64
N GLY A 226 19.18 1.28 -3.58
CA GLY A 226 19.56 1.72 -2.22
C GLY A 226 18.43 2.42 -1.44
N THR A 227 17.31 2.79 -2.06
CA THR A 227 16.14 3.31 -1.33
C THR A 227 15.46 2.22 -0.50
N LEU A 228 14.70 2.60 0.54
CA LEU A 228 13.90 1.66 1.33
C LEU A 228 12.99 0.81 0.43
N ALA A 229 12.20 1.45 -0.43
CA ALA A 229 11.31 0.79 -1.38
C ALA A 229 12.03 -0.23 -2.29
N TRP A 230 13.25 0.08 -2.72
CA TRP A 230 14.06 -0.87 -3.49
C TRP A 230 14.46 -2.08 -2.65
N ASN A 231 14.98 -1.88 -1.43
CA ASN A 231 15.37 -2.98 -0.54
C ASN A 231 14.17 -3.87 -0.18
N LEU A 232 12.99 -3.29 0.10
CA LEU A 232 11.77 -4.07 0.37
C LEU A 232 11.32 -4.87 -0.85
N THR A 233 11.42 -4.29 -2.05
CA THR A 233 11.09 -4.99 -3.30
C THR A 233 12.05 -6.14 -3.56
N GLN A 234 13.36 -5.94 -3.36
CA GLN A 234 14.35 -7.01 -3.51
C GLN A 234 14.18 -8.09 -2.44
N ALA A 235 13.98 -7.73 -1.18
CA ALA A 235 13.73 -8.68 -0.09
C ALA A 235 12.50 -9.56 -0.40
N LYS A 236 11.42 -8.97 -0.91
CA LYS A 236 10.24 -9.72 -1.34
C LYS A 236 10.56 -10.71 -2.45
N ALA A 237 11.29 -10.27 -3.48
CA ALA A 237 11.68 -11.12 -4.60
C ALA A 237 12.62 -12.27 -4.16
N ASP A 238 13.57 -11.98 -3.27
CA ASP A 238 14.48 -12.99 -2.72
C ASP A 238 13.74 -14.02 -1.85
N LEU A 239 12.75 -13.59 -1.06
CA LEU A 239 11.91 -14.51 -0.27
C LEU A 239 11.04 -15.43 -1.13
N GLN A 240 10.61 -14.99 -2.31
CA GLN A 240 9.84 -15.82 -3.25
C GLN A 240 10.65 -17.00 -3.80
N VAL A 241 11.97 -16.84 -3.91
CA VAL A 241 12.89 -17.88 -4.38
C VAL A 241 13.72 -18.48 -3.24
N THR A 242 13.28 -18.30 -1.99
CA THR A 242 13.92 -18.83 -0.77
C THR A 242 15.41 -18.47 -0.67
N ALA A 243 15.82 -17.32 -1.23
CA ALA A 243 17.19 -16.81 -1.13
C ALA A 243 17.38 -16.08 0.22
N LEU A 244 17.29 -16.82 1.33
CA LEU A 244 17.18 -16.28 2.69
C LEU A 244 18.33 -15.36 3.09
N ASP A 245 19.56 -15.67 2.67
CA ASP A 245 20.73 -14.84 2.96
C ASP A 245 20.66 -13.48 2.24
N ARG A 246 20.22 -13.48 0.97
CA ARG A 246 20.05 -12.24 0.20
C ARG A 246 18.90 -11.41 0.75
N ALA A 247 17.77 -12.06 1.05
CA ALA A 247 16.63 -11.42 1.70
C ALA A 247 17.04 -10.78 3.04
N LYS A 248 17.85 -11.47 3.85
CA LYS A 248 18.38 -10.93 5.10
C LYS A 248 19.22 -9.67 4.88
N ILE A 249 20.13 -9.69 3.91
CA ILE A 249 20.96 -8.51 3.56
C ILE A 249 20.06 -7.32 3.22
N GLN A 250 19.05 -7.52 2.36
CA GLN A 250 18.12 -6.46 1.98
C GLN A 250 17.32 -5.92 3.18
N LEU A 251 16.86 -6.80 4.07
CA LEU A 251 16.15 -6.40 5.29
C LEU A 251 17.05 -5.65 6.27
N ASP A 252 18.29 -6.11 6.48
CA ASP A 252 19.24 -5.45 7.37
C ASP A 252 19.68 -4.08 6.79
N GLU A 253 19.76 -3.94 5.46
CA GLU A 253 19.97 -2.64 4.79
C GLU A 253 18.74 -1.72 4.86
N ALA A 254 17.53 -2.27 4.92
CA ALA A 254 16.28 -1.52 5.02
C ALA A 254 16.06 -0.94 6.43
N GLU A 255 16.43 -1.69 7.47
CA GLU A 255 16.21 -1.36 8.89
C GLU A 255 16.65 0.07 9.31
N PRO A 256 17.88 0.54 9.00
CA PRO A 256 18.28 1.91 9.36
C PRO A 256 17.54 3.00 8.56
N LYS A 257 16.82 2.64 7.50
CA LYS A 257 16.06 3.58 6.64
C LYS A 257 14.59 3.70 7.04
N LEU A 258 14.18 3.02 8.12
CA LEU A 258 12.79 3.03 8.59
C LEU A 258 12.42 4.35 9.30
N GLU A 259 13.41 5.09 9.81
CA GLU A 259 13.17 6.39 10.45
C GLU A 259 12.59 7.39 9.45
N GLY A 260 11.36 7.86 9.71
CA GLY A 260 10.64 8.78 8.81
C GLY A 260 10.02 8.12 7.57
N SER A 261 10.03 6.78 7.48
CA SER A 261 9.35 6.04 6.40
C SER A 261 7.83 6.17 6.47
N ALA A 262 7.15 5.91 5.35
CA ALA A 262 5.69 5.86 5.34
C ALA A 262 5.18 4.68 6.16
N THR A 263 4.01 4.84 6.79
CA THR A 263 3.40 3.82 7.67
C THR A 263 3.27 2.45 6.97
N LEU A 264 2.90 2.44 5.68
CA LEU A 264 2.80 1.19 4.91
C LEU A 264 4.17 0.56 4.60
N GLU A 265 5.23 1.35 4.40
CA GLU A 265 6.59 0.83 4.19
C GLU A 265 7.12 0.17 5.47
N LEU A 266 6.88 0.81 6.63
CA LEU A 266 7.22 0.26 7.93
C LEU A 266 6.46 -1.05 8.21
N ALA A 267 5.15 -1.09 7.96
CA ALA A 267 4.36 -2.30 8.14
C ALA A 267 4.80 -3.43 7.19
N GLU A 268 5.14 -3.10 5.94
CA GLU A 268 5.63 -4.08 4.98
C GLU A 268 7.02 -4.61 5.33
N TYR A 269 7.94 -3.78 5.85
CA TYR A 269 9.21 -4.23 6.41
C TYR A 269 9.01 -5.32 7.45
N TRP A 270 8.14 -5.06 8.43
CA TRP A 270 7.85 -6.00 9.51
C TRP A 270 7.23 -7.30 8.99
N ARG A 271 6.33 -7.22 8.01
CA ARG A 271 5.79 -8.41 7.34
C ARG A 271 6.88 -9.22 6.66
N LEU A 272 7.77 -8.59 5.89
CA LEU A 272 8.85 -9.28 5.20
C LEU A 272 9.87 -9.88 6.18
N ARG A 273 10.15 -9.20 7.30
CA ARG A 273 10.98 -9.73 8.40
C ARG A 273 10.35 -10.97 9.03
N GLY A 274 9.03 -10.94 9.27
CA GLY A 274 8.27 -12.11 9.74
C GLY A 274 8.31 -13.27 8.75
N ASN A 275 8.12 -13.01 7.45
CA ASN A 275 8.21 -14.04 6.41
C ASN A 275 9.60 -14.71 6.40
N TRP A 276 10.67 -13.91 6.50
CA TRP A 276 12.03 -14.42 6.60
C TRP A 276 12.23 -15.29 7.84
N GLN A 277 11.74 -14.84 9.00
CA GLN A 277 11.82 -15.58 10.27
C GLN A 277 11.11 -16.94 10.21
N VAL A 278 9.90 -17.00 9.63
CA VAL A 278 9.18 -18.27 9.40
C VAL A 278 10.01 -19.22 8.54
N GLN A 279 10.61 -18.74 7.45
CA GLN A 279 11.41 -19.58 6.55
C GLN A 279 12.72 -20.07 7.21
N THR A 280 13.26 -19.32 8.17
CA THR A 280 14.42 -19.74 8.98
C THR A 280 14.05 -20.57 10.22
N GLY A 281 12.76 -20.79 10.48
CA GLY A 281 12.27 -21.57 11.63
C GLY A 281 12.08 -20.79 12.94
N ASP A 282 12.29 -19.47 12.97
CA ASP A 282 12.08 -18.64 14.16
C ASP A 282 10.63 -18.10 14.22
N ASN A 283 9.68 -19.01 14.43
CA ASN A 283 8.25 -18.66 14.42
C ASN A 283 7.89 -17.67 15.54
N ARG A 284 8.55 -17.71 16.70
CA ARG A 284 8.29 -16.78 17.83
C ARG A 284 8.66 -15.34 17.47
N ALA A 285 9.82 -15.15 16.85
CA ALA A 285 10.19 -13.82 16.37
C ALA A 285 9.26 -13.37 15.22
N ALA A 286 8.82 -14.30 14.37
CA ALA A 286 7.88 -14.00 13.29
C ALA A 286 6.54 -13.44 13.80
N VAL A 287 5.94 -14.05 14.83
CA VAL A 287 4.71 -13.54 15.46
C VAL A 287 4.90 -12.09 15.94
N SER A 288 6.03 -11.79 16.58
CA SER A 288 6.34 -10.43 17.05
C SER A 288 6.47 -9.45 15.88
N SER A 289 7.13 -9.84 14.80
CA SER A 289 7.23 -9.02 13.58
C SER A 289 5.86 -8.77 12.95
N TYR A 290 5.00 -9.78 12.81
CA TYR A 290 3.65 -9.57 12.26
C TYR A 290 2.76 -8.73 13.17
N GLN A 291 2.91 -8.87 14.49
CA GLN A 291 2.25 -7.99 15.45
C GLN A 291 2.68 -6.54 15.25
N ASN A 292 3.99 -6.27 15.15
CA ASN A 292 4.50 -4.93 14.85
C ASN A 292 3.92 -4.39 13.53
N ALA A 293 3.82 -5.22 12.48
CA ALA A 293 3.21 -4.82 11.22
C ALA A 293 1.74 -4.41 11.39
N TYR A 294 0.97 -5.18 12.16
CA TYR A 294 -0.45 -4.91 12.41
C TYR A 294 -0.67 -3.68 13.30
N GLU A 295 0.16 -3.48 14.33
CA GLU A 295 0.12 -2.30 15.20
C GLU A 295 0.40 -1.01 14.42
N VAL A 296 1.32 -1.08 13.44
CA VAL A 296 1.61 0.04 12.52
C VAL A 296 0.47 0.28 11.54
N THR A 297 -0.10 -0.77 10.94
CA THR A 297 -1.26 -0.65 10.06
C THR A 297 -2.14 -1.90 10.15
N PRO A 298 -3.40 -1.81 10.62
CA PRO A 298 -4.26 -2.97 10.88
C PRO A 298 -4.87 -3.56 9.60
N LEU A 299 -4.04 -4.13 8.72
CA LEU A 299 -4.51 -4.81 7.50
C LEU A 299 -4.73 -6.31 7.75
N PRO A 300 -5.76 -6.93 7.10
CA PRO A 300 -6.06 -8.36 7.23
C PRO A 300 -4.86 -9.28 6.96
N LYS A 301 -4.05 -8.97 5.94
CA LYS A 301 -2.86 -9.77 5.57
C LYS A 301 -1.83 -9.91 6.70
N PHE A 302 -1.66 -8.89 7.54
CA PHE A 302 -0.68 -8.94 8.63
C PHE A 302 -1.21 -9.78 9.78
N ARG A 303 -2.51 -9.63 10.09
CA ARG A 303 -3.17 -10.43 11.12
C ARG A 303 -3.23 -11.90 10.75
N ALA A 304 -3.58 -12.21 9.50
CA ALA A 304 -3.59 -13.57 8.98
C ALA A 304 -2.21 -14.24 9.13
N ALA A 305 -1.13 -13.54 8.75
CA ALA A 305 0.23 -14.06 8.89
C ALA A 305 0.65 -14.26 10.35
N GLN A 306 0.26 -13.34 11.25
CA GLN A 306 0.47 -13.49 12.69
C GLN A 306 -0.18 -14.77 13.22
N VAL A 307 -1.47 -14.97 12.93
CA VAL A 307 -2.22 -16.14 13.42
C VAL A 307 -1.68 -17.42 12.81
N GLU A 308 -1.31 -17.42 11.53
CA GLU A 308 -0.68 -18.59 10.90
C GLU A 308 0.65 -18.97 11.58
N ALA A 309 1.49 -18.00 11.95
CA ALA A 309 2.72 -18.26 12.70
C ALA A 309 2.43 -18.79 14.12
N GLU A 310 1.38 -18.30 14.78
CA GLU A 310 0.96 -18.78 16.09
C GLU A 310 0.45 -20.23 16.04
N ILE A 311 -0.31 -20.59 15.00
CA ILE A 311 -0.74 -21.96 14.74
C ILE A 311 0.48 -22.87 14.61
N ARG A 312 1.53 -22.47 13.87
CA ARG A 312 2.76 -23.28 13.72
C ARG A 312 3.44 -23.58 15.06
N ILE A 313 3.59 -22.56 15.91
CA ILE A 313 4.23 -22.72 17.24
C ILE A 313 3.46 -23.71 18.12
N ARG A 314 2.13 -23.57 18.13
CA ARG A 314 1.27 -24.32 19.05
C ARG A 314 0.91 -25.71 18.52
N PHE A 315 0.87 -25.91 17.20
CA PHE A 315 0.68 -27.24 16.62
C PHE A 315 1.84 -28.20 16.96
N GLU A 316 3.06 -27.68 17.12
CA GLU A 316 4.20 -28.47 17.61
C GLU A 316 4.05 -28.86 19.10
N ASN A 317 3.18 -28.20 19.85
CA ASN A 317 2.97 -28.37 21.28
C ASN A 317 1.49 -28.74 21.55
N ASP A 318 1.16 -30.04 21.42
CA ASP A 318 -0.18 -30.67 21.56
C ASP A 318 -1.03 -30.23 22.79
N SER A 319 -0.47 -29.50 23.74
CA SER A 319 -1.13 -29.03 24.97
C SER A 319 -1.84 -27.68 24.86
N ASP A 320 -1.54 -26.85 23.86
CA ASP A 320 -1.95 -25.43 23.85
C ASP A 320 -3.27 -25.20 23.11
N SER A 321 -4.21 -24.51 23.77
CA SER A 321 -5.50 -24.15 23.15
C SER A 321 -5.31 -23.11 22.04
N LEU A 322 -6.05 -23.30 20.95
CA LEU A 322 -6.08 -22.38 19.80
C LEU A 322 -7.38 -21.55 19.74
N ALA A 323 -8.27 -21.67 20.73
CA ALA A 323 -9.62 -21.12 20.66
C ALA A 323 -9.64 -19.58 20.56
N GLU A 324 -8.76 -18.91 21.28
CA GLU A 324 -8.61 -17.44 21.31
C GLU A 324 -8.19 -16.82 19.97
N LEU A 325 -7.64 -17.62 19.04
CA LEU A 325 -7.20 -17.13 17.73
C LEU A 325 -8.39 -16.83 16.80
N HIS A 326 -9.58 -17.34 17.10
CA HIS A 326 -10.80 -17.01 16.34
C HIS A 326 -11.17 -15.53 16.50
N ASP A 327 -10.99 -14.97 17.70
CA ASP A 327 -11.28 -13.55 17.99
C ASP A 327 -10.35 -12.60 17.19
N LEU A 328 -9.18 -13.10 16.77
CA LEU A 328 -8.23 -12.36 15.96
C LEU A 328 -8.54 -12.42 14.46
N LEU A 329 -9.40 -13.34 14.04
CA LEU A 329 -9.74 -13.61 12.64
C LEU A 329 -11.16 -13.17 12.32
N GLU A 330 -11.56 -11.96 12.70
CA GLU A 330 -12.87 -11.39 12.34
C GLU A 330 -12.87 -10.76 10.93
N GLY A 331 -14.02 -10.81 10.24
CA GLY A 331 -14.24 -10.16 8.94
C GLY A 331 -14.38 -11.11 7.74
N GLU A 332 -14.58 -10.53 6.56
CA GLU A 332 -14.88 -11.26 5.31
C GLU A 332 -13.72 -11.21 4.29
N ASP A 333 -12.55 -10.71 4.69
CA ASP A 333 -11.38 -10.72 3.80
C ASP A 333 -10.96 -12.17 3.47
N PRO A 334 -10.73 -12.51 2.19
CA PRO A 334 -10.39 -13.87 1.79
C PRO A 334 -9.17 -14.45 2.51
N THR A 335 -8.19 -13.61 2.87
CA THR A 335 -7.00 -14.03 3.62
C THR A 335 -7.36 -14.49 5.02
N ILE A 336 -8.29 -13.78 5.67
CA ILE A 336 -8.79 -14.11 7.02
C ILE A 336 -9.64 -15.36 6.98
N ILE A 337 -10.56 -15.46 6.01
CA ILE A 337 -11.39 -16.66 5.82
C ILE A 337 -10.51 -17.90 5.58
N ALA A 338 -9.45 -17.78 4.77
CA ALA A 338 -8.53 -18.88 4.50
C ALA A 338 -7.81 -19.37 5.77
N ILE A 339 -7.29 -18.47 6.59
CA ILE A 339 -6.64 -18.86 7.86
C ILE A 339 -7.67 -19.37 8.88
N ARG A 340 -8.88 -18.82 8.92
CA ARG A 340 -9.97 -19.30 9.80
C ARG A 340 -10.39 -20.72 9.45
N SER A 341 -10.52 -21.02 8.15
CA SER A 341 -10.78 -22.39 7.67
C SER A 341 -9.68 -23.35 8.12
N ARG A 342 -8.40 -22.99 7.95
CA ARG A 342 -7.27 -23.82 8.43
C ARG A 342 -7.28 -23.99 9.95
N LEU A 343 -7.60 -22.95 10.71
CA LEU A 343 -7.70 -22.99 12.17
C LEU A 343 -8.78 -23.99 12.62
N HIS A 344 -9.96 -23.99 11.98
CA HIS A 344 -10.98 -25.01 12.25
C HIS A 344 -10.50 -26.42 11.92
N ALA A 345 -9.81 -26.61 10.80
CA ALA A 345 -9.30 -27.92 10.40
C ALA A 345 -8.27 -28.46 11.41
N VAL A 346 -7.35 -27.61 11.88
CA VAL A 346 -6.35 -27.97 12.89
C VAL A 346 -7.00 -28.31 14.25
N GLN A 347 -8.13 -27.69 14.59
CA GLN A 347 -8.90 -28.00 15.79
C GLN A 347 -9.79 -29.25 15.67
N GLY A 348 -9.80 -29.93 14.51
CA GLY A 348 -10.66 -31.09 14.25
C GLY A 348 -12.10 -30.74 13.87
N HIS A 349 -12.42 -29.46 13.67
CA HIS A 349 -13.74 -28.99 13.22
C HIS A 349 -13.85 -29.03 11.69
N TYR A 350 -13.70 -30.21 11.08
CA TYR A 350 -13.52 -30.37 9.63
C TYR A 350 -14.72 -29.89 8.79
N GLU A 351 -15.96 -30.16 9.23
CA GLU A 351 -17.16 -29.70 8.53
C GLU A 351 -17.20 -28.16 8.45
N LEU A 352 -16.97 -27.48 9.58
CA LEU A 352 -16.88 -26.02 9.64
C LEU A 352 -15.71 -25.47 8.80
N ALA A 353 -14.57 -26.18 8.77
CA ALA A 353 -13.45 -25.79 7.93
C ALA A 353 -13.82 -25.78 6.45
N VAL A 354 -14.54 -26.80 5.98
CA VAL A 354 -15.04 -26.90 4.59
C VAL A 354 -16.10 -25.83 4.31
N GLU A 355 -17.02 -25.57 5.24
CA GLU A 355 -18.00 -24.49 5.11
C GLU A 355 -17.33 -23.12 4.92
N GLN A 356 -16.33 -22.80 5.75
CA GLN A 356 -15.54 -21.57 5.60
C GLN A 356 -14.78 -21.55 4.26
N ALA A 357 -14.19 -22.67 3.85
CA ALA A 357 -13.48 -22.76 2.58
C ALA A 357 -14.37 -22.46 1.38
N ASN A 358 -15.65 -22.85 1.41
CA ASN A 358 -16.61 -22.61 0.33
C ASN A 358 -16.89 -21.12 0.05
N LEU A 359 -16.58 -20.23 1.01
CA LEU A 359 -16.68 -18.78 0.84
C LEU A 359 -15.55 -18.19 -0.03
N LEU A 360 -14.46 -18.94 -0.23
CA LEU A 360 -13.30 -18.50 -1.02
C LEU A 360 -13.55 -18.72 -2.52
N ALA A 361 -12.81 -18.01 -3.37
CA ALA A 361 -12.74 -18.29 -4.80
C ALA A 361 -11.74 -19.43 -5.08
N GLU A 362 -11.78 -20.01 -6.27
CA GLU A 362 -10.69 -20.88 -6.74
C GLU A 362 -9.43 -20.06 -7.03
N PRO A 363 -8.22 -20.60 -6.80
CA PRO A 363 -7.90 -21.95 -6.31
C PRO A 363 -7.85 -22.08 -4.77
N GLN A 364 -8.06 -20.98 -4.02
CA GLN A 364 -7.97 -20.95 -2.55
C GLN A 364 -8.98 -21.90 -1.90
N ARG A 365 -10.20 -21.97 -2.43
CA ARG A 365 -11.26 -22.87 -1.97
C ARG A 365 -10.81 -24.33 -2.02
N SER A 366 -10.35 -24.78 -3.17
CA SER A 366 -9.87 -26.16 -3.37
C SER A 366 -8.73 -26.50 -2.43
N PHE A 367 -7.76 -25.60 -2.26
CA PHE A 367 -6.67 -25.84 -1.31
C PHE A 367 -7.16 -25.97 0.13
N ALA A 368 -8.02 -25.05 0.59
CA ALA A 368 -8.52 -25.06 1.96
C ALA A 368 -9.35 -26.33 2.26
N ARG A 369 -10.17 -26.78 1.30
CA ARG A 369 -10.90 -28.05 1.40
C ARG A 369 -9.99 -29.27 1.38
N ALA A 370 -9.02 -29.31 0.46
CA ALA A 370 -8.04 -30.38 0.39
C ALA A 370 -7.25 -30.53 1.69
N PHE A 371 -6.86 -29.41 2.30
CA PHE A 371 -6.17 -29.39 3.59
C PHE A 371 -7.06 -29.94 4.72
N ALA A 372 -8.34 -29.57 4.77
CA ALA A 372 -9.29 -30.10 5.75
C ALA A 372 -9.51 -31.61 5.59
N HIS A 373 -9.73 -32.09 4.36
CA HIS A 373 -9.88 -33.53 4.07
C HIS A 373 -8.60 -34.32 4.34
N TRP A 374 -7.43 -33.72 4.13
CA TRP A 374 -6.16 -34.35 4.48
C TRP A 374 -6.04 -34.58 5.99
N LEU A 375 -6.37 -33.57 6.81
CA LEU A 375 -6.35 -33.68 8.27
C LEU A 375 -7.45 -34.58 8.84
N SER A 376 -8.55 -34.80 8.11
CA SER A 376 -9.62 -35.72 8.51
C SER A 376 -9.39 -37.16 8.03
N GLU A 377 -8.19 -37.48 7.51
CA GLU A 377 -7.82 -38.79 6.97
C GLU A 377 -8.68 -39.27 5.77
N GLU A 378 -9.12 -38.33 4.93
CA GLU A 378 -9.91 -38.60 3.71
C GLU A 378 -9.10 -38.33 2.43
N PRO A 379 -8.07 -39.14 2.11
CA PRO A 379 -7.15 -38.85 1.01
C PRO A 379 -7.81 -38.85 -0.37
N ALA A 380 -8.94 -39.55 -0.55
CA ALA A 380 -9.69 -39.52 -1.81
C ALA A 380 -10.34 -38.15 -2.07
N ASN A 381 -10.99 -37.58 -1.05
CA ASN A 381 -11.62 -36.25 -1.14
C ASN A 381 -10.55 -35.16 -1.26
N ALA A 382 -9.45 -35.28 -0.51
CA ALA A 382 -8.31 -34.37 -0.63
C ALA A 382 -7.71 -34.38 -2.04
N LEU A 383 -7.60 -35.56 -2.68
CA LEU A 383 -7.13 -35.68 -4.05
C LEU A 383 -8.07 -34.99 -5.05
N THR A 384 -9.39 -35.21 -4.94
CA THR A 384 -10.37 -34.58 -5.82
C THR A 384 -10.32 -33.05 -5.73
N ASP A 385 -10.24 -32.50 -4.52
CA ASP A 385 -10.10 -31.05 -4.34
C ASP A 385 -8.76 -30.54 -4.87
N CYS A 386 -7.66 -31.29 -4.70
CA CYS A 386 -6.38 -30.92 -5.29
C CYS A 386 -6.41 -30.85 -6.82
N GLU A 387 -7.07 -31.82 -7.47
CA GLU A 387 -7.21 -31.85 -8.93
C GLU A 387 -8.05 -30.69 -9.44
N ALA A 388 -9.19 -30.40 -8.80
CA ALA A 388 -10.03 -29.25 -9.13
C ALA A 388 -9.27 -27.91 -8.98
N GLY A 389 -8.50 -27.75 -7.88
CA GLY A 389 -7.69 -26.57 -7.67
C GLY A 389 -6.58 -26.41 -8.71
N LEU A 390 -5.93 -27.50 -9.11
CA LEU A 390 -4.86 -27.48 -10.12
C LEU A 390 -5.37 -27.20 -11.54
N GLU A 391 -6.62 -27.56 -11.85
CA GLU A 391 -7.29 -27.19 -13.11
C GLU A 391 -7.61 -25.69 -13.17
N ALA A 392 -7.91 -25.07 -12.02
CA ALA A 392 -8.19 -23.64 -11.90
C ALA A 392 -6.94 -22.77 -11.71
N CYS A 393 -5.80 -23.36 -11.31
CA CYS A 393 -4.56 -22.65 -11.03
C CYS A 393 -3.77 -22.25 -12.29
N ASP A 394 -3.28 -21.02 -12.30
CA ASP A 394 -2.21 -20.61 -13.19
C ASP A 394 -0.85 -21.12 -12.70
N ALA A 395 0.13 -21.18 -13.61
CA ALA A 395 1.47 -21.67 -13.28
C ALA A 395 2.21 -20.79 -12.25
N SER A 396 1.82 -19.52 -12.12
CA SER A 396 2.41 -18.53 -11.21
C SER A 396 1.76 -18.47 -9.83
N ASP A 397 0.71 -19.24 -9.58
CA ASP A 397 -0.03 -19.17 -8.31
C ASP A 397 0.76 -19.80 -7.16
N ASP A 398 0.98 -19.04 -6.08
CA ASP A 398 1.66 -19.53 -4.86
C ASP A 398 1.00 -20.79 -4.27
N ILE A 399 -0.31 -20.95 -4.48
CA ILE A 399 -1.12 -22.07 -3.98
C ILE A 399 -0.85 -23.36 -4.76
N ARG A 400 -0.36 -23.26 -6.00
CA ARG A 400 -0.10 -24.42 -6.86
C ARG A 400 0.90 -25.38 -6.22
N GLU A 401 1.97 -24.85 -5.61
CA GLU A 401 2.97 -25.67 -4.91
C GLU A 401 2.32 -26.50 -3.80
N LEU A 402 1.46 -25.87 -2.99
CA LEU A 402 0.78 -26.51 -1.87
C LEU A 402 -0.23 -27.58 -2.34
N LEU A 403 -0.94 -27.33 -3.44
CA LEU A 403 -1.83 -28.32 -4.06
C LEU A 403 -1.06 -29.52 -4.62
N LEU A 404 0.10 -29.29 -5.27
CA LEU A 404 0.95 -30.37 -5.77
C LEU A 404 1.46 -31.26 -4.62
N LEU A 405 1.85 -30.64 -3.51
CA LEU A 405 2.30 -31.31 -2.29
C LEU A 405 1.18 -32.18 -1.70
N LEU A 406 -0.01 -31.62 -1.49
CA LEU A 406 -1.15 -32.38 -0.95
C LEU A 406 -1.61 -33.49 -1.91
N ARG A 407 -1.58 -33.25 -3.22
CA ARG A 407 -1.86 -34.28 -4.24
C ARG A 407 -0.88 -35.46 -4.14
N ALA A 408 0.41 -35.18 -4.00
CA ALA A 408 1.44 -36.21 -3.83
C ALA A 408 1.21 -37.05 -2.57
N ARG A 409 0.92 -36.38 -1.45
CA ARG A 409 0.56 -37.00 -0.17
C ARG A 409 -0.69 -37.88 -0.28
N ALA A 410 -1.76 -37.36 -0.87
CA ALA A 410 -3.02 -38.06 -1.05
C ALA A 410 -2.86 -39.32 -1.92
N LYS A 411 -2.18 -39.22 -3.07
CA LYS A 411 -1.89 -40.38 -3.94
C LYS A 411 -1.05 -41.44 -3.25
N PHE A 412 -0.03 -41.02 -2.49
CA PHE A 412 0.80 -41.95 -1.73
C PHE A 412 -0.03 -42.69 -0.67
N SER A 413 -0.85 -41.98 0.11
CA SER A 413 -1.76 -42.58 1.10
C SER A 413 -2.72 -43.60 0.48
N LEU A 414 -3.28 -43.30 -0.70
CA LEU A 414 -4.16 -44.22 -1.44
C LEU A 414 -3.44 -45.45 -1.97
N ALA A 415 -2.15 -45.34 -2.33
CA ALA A 415 -1.34 -46.46 -2.81
C ALA A 415 -1.00 -47.45 -1.67
N VAL A 416 -0.74 -46.94 -0.47
CA VAL A 416 -0.39 -47.75 0.71
C VAL A 416 -1.59 -48.20 1.53
N ALA A 417 -2.80 -47.71 1.27
CA ALA A 417 -4.01 -48.04 2.02
C ALA A 417 -4.34 -49.55 2.06
N THR A 418 -3.97 -50.29 1.01
CA THR A 418 -4.18 -51.75 0.93
C THR A 418 -3.00 -52.57 1.46
N ALA A 419 -1.92 -51.89 1.87
CA ALA A 419 -0.73 -52.55 2.35
C ALA A 419 -1.00 -53.27 3.67
N THR A 420 -0.54 -54.51 3.77
CA THR A 420 -0.55 -55.23 5.04
C THR A 420 0.67 -54.77 5.83
N THR A 421 0.50 -53.93 6.84
CA THR A 421 1.57 -53.61 7.79
C THR A 421 1.87 -54.88 8.59
N PRO A 422 3.03 -55.55 8.38
CA PRO A 422 3.40 -56.64 9.24
C PRO A 422 3.59 -56.07 10.65
N ARG A 423 3.26 -56.83 11.70
CA ARG A 423 3.65 -56.56 13.10
C ARG A 423 5.18 -56.63 13.32
N ARG A 424 5.98 -56.24 12.34
CA ARG A 424 7.45 -56.25 12.38
C ARG A 424 7.95 -54.82 12.45
N GLU A 425 8.98 -54.62 13.28
CA GLU A 425 9.72 -53.37 13.46
C GLU A 425 10.47 -52.91 12.19
N SER A 426 10.41 -53.64 11.08
CA SER A 426 11.10 -53.31 9.83
C SER A 426 10.26 -53.56 8.57
N ILE A 427 10.39 -52.63 7.62
CA ILE A 427 9.83 -52.71 6.27
C ILE A 427 10.74 -53.63 5.43
N PRO A 428 10.20 -54.61 4.67
CA PRO A 428 11.02 -55.46 3.80
C PRO A 428 11.77 -54.64 2.73
N PRO A 429 12.97 -55.08 2.29
CA PRO A 429 13.68 -54.45 1.17
C PRO A 429 12.87 -54.41 -0.13
N ALA A 430 11.91 -55.33 -0.29
CA ALA A 430 11.01 -55.38 -1.44
C ALA A 430 9.78 -54.45 -1.31
N GLY A 431 9.71 -53.63 -0.26
CA GLY A 431 8.57 -52.78 0.05
C GLY A 431 7.49 -53.46 0.90
N LEU A 432 6.45 -52.70 1.24
CA LEU A 432 5.31 -53.19 2.02
C LEU A 432 4.46 -54.16 1.17
N PRO A 433 4.18 -55.39 1.67
CA PRO A 433 3.30 -56.31 0.95
C PRO A 433 1.88 -55.76 0.81
N GLY A 434 1.26 -55.90 -0.37
CA GLY A 434 -0.13 -55.46 -0.61
C GLY A 434 -0.29 -53.99 -1.04
N VAL A 435 0.81 -53.27 -1.25
CA VAL A 435 0.78 -51.94 -1.89
C VAL A 435 0.29 -52.06 -3.33
N ASP A 436 -0.56 -51.13 -3.76
CA ASP A 436 -0.99 -51.01 -5.15
C ASP A 436 0.14 -50.38 -5.98
N LEU A 437 0.84 -51.20 -6.77
CA LEU A 437 1.98 -50.78 -7.58
C LEU A 437 1.62 -49.71 -8.61
N GLN A 438 0.42 -49.76 -9.21
CA GLN A 438 0.01 -48.79 -10.21
C GLN A 438 -0.21 -47.42 -9.56
N LYS A 439 -0.95 -47.37 -8.44
CA LYS A 439 -1.13 -46.12 -7.68
C LYS A 439 0.18 -45.58 -7.12
N LEU A 440 1.10 -46.47 -6.77
CA LEU A 440 2.42 -46.10 -6.29
C LEU A 440 3.24 -45.41 -7.39
N GLU A 441 3.18 -45.88 -8.64
CA GLU A 441 3.78 -45.19 -9.80
C GLU A 441 3.14 -43.82 -10.05
N GLU A 442 1.81 -43.70 -9.95
CA GLU A 442 1.13 -42.41 -10.05
C GLU A 442 1.52 -41.43 -8.93
N ALA A 443 1.70 -41.94 -7.72
CA ALA A 443 2.20 -41.17 -6.59
C ALA A 443 3.64 -40.68 -6.83
N TRP A 444 4.50 -41.50 -7.45
CA TRP A 444 5.86 -41.09 -7.82
C TRP A 444 5.88 -39.92 -8.79
N VAL A 445 5.03 -39.95 -9.81
CA VAL A 445 4.89 -38.83 -10.76
C VAL A 445 4.47 -37.56 -10.01
N ALA A 446 3.45 -37.67 -9.14
CA ALA A 446 2.98 -36.53 -8.36
C ALA A 446 4.04 -35.99 -7.37
N ILE A 447 4.82 -36.86 -6.72
CA ILE A 447 5.94 -36.47 -5.85
C ILE A 447 6.98 -35.70 -6.65
N ASN A 448 7.37 -36.19 -7.84
CA ASN A 448 8.34 -35.48 -8.67
C ASN A 448 7.82 -34.12 -9.14
N ASP A 449 6.55 -34.02 -9.52
CA ASP A 449 5.94 -32.72 -9.88
C ASP A 449 6.04 -31.73 -8.71
N ALA A 450 5.72 -32.16 -7.49
CA ALA A 450 5.81 -31.33 -6.30
C ALA A 450 7.26 -30.94 -5.98
N VAL A 451 8.20 -31.88 -6.04
CA VAL A 451 9.64 -31.62 -5.83
C VAL A 451 10.20 -30.65 -6.86
N LEU A 452 9.82 -30.79 -8.14
CA LEU A 452 10.25 -29.86 -9.18
C LEU A 452 9.69 -28.45 -8.95
N SER A 453 8.44 -28.34 -8.48
CA SER A 453 7.85 -27.06 -8.09
C SER A 453 8.59 -26.42 -6.92
N ILE A 454 8.85 -27.17 -5.85
CA ILE A 454 9.58 -26.68 -4.66
C ILE A 454 11.03 -26.32 -5.00
N LYS A 455 11.66 -27.06 -5.92
CA LYS A 455 13.00 -26.72 -6.40
C LYS A 455 12.99 -25.40 -7.17
N ALA A 456 11.95 -25.13 -7.96
CA ALA A 456 11.82 -23.88 -8.70
C ALA A 456 11.64 -22.65 -7.77
N SER A 457 11.01 -22.84 -6.60
CA SER A 457 10.88 -21.83 -5.55
C SER A 457 12.07 -21.77 -4.57
N GLY A 458 13.14 -22.55 -4.82
CA GLY A 458 14.39 -22.48 -4.07
C GLY A 458 14.47 -23.35 -2.81
N TRP A 459 13.70 -24.44 -2.74
CA TRP A 459 13.65 -25.37 -1.60
C TRP A 459 13.09 -24.76 -0.31
N GLY A 460 11.84 -24.29 -0.36
CA GLY A 460 11.11 -23.87 0.82
C GLY A 460 10.96 -24.99 1.87
N SER A 461 10.64 -24.61 3.12
CA SER A 461 10.49 -25.53 4.26
C SER A 461 9.42 -26.62 4.04
N ASN A 462 8.49 -26.40 3.10
CA ASN A 462 7.50 -27.39 2.68
C ASN A 462 8.13 -28.71 2.18
N ILE A 463 9.40 -28.73 1.77
CA ILE A 463 10.07 -29.96 1.31
C ILE A 463 10.06 -31.05 2.39
N GLU A 464 10.10 -30.68 3.67
CA GLU A 464 10.04 -31.63 4.79
C GLU A 464 8.79 -32.51 4.75
N GLN A 465 7.69 -31.97 4.20
CA GLN A 465 6.44 -32.69 3.99
C GLN A 465 6.48 -33.66 2.81
N LEU A 466 7.59 -33.84 2.12
CA LEU A 466 7.74 -34.85 1.06
C LEU A 466 8.91 -35.81 1.31
N VAL A 467 9.85 -35.48 2.20
CA VAL A 467 11.10 -36.25 2.38
C VAL A 467 10.85 -37.72 2.70
N ASP A 468 9.88 -38.01 3.57
CA ASP A 468 9.52 -39.37 3.97
C ASP A 468 8.96 -40.19 2.79
N ILE A 469 8.03 -39.62 2.02
CA ILE A 469 7.42 -40.32 0.88
C ILE A 469 8.34 -40.35 -0.35
N TRP A 470 9.26 -39.40 -0.48
CA TRP A 470 10.26 -39.37 -1.53
C TRP A 470 11.37 -40.41 -1.28
N GLY A 471 11.85 -40.51 -0.03
CA GLY A 471 12.81 -41.52 0.39
C GLY A 471 12.22 -42.93 0.43
N GLY A 472 10.98 -43.07 0.92
CA GLY A 472 10.28 -44.37 1.01
C GLY A 472 10.04 -45.05 -0.34
N HIS A 473 9.93 -44.26 -1.42
CA HIS A 473 9.79 -44.79 -2.78
C HIS A 473 11.08 -45.36 -3.35
N SER A 474 12.25 -44.80 -2.98
CA SER A 474 13.56 -45.16 -3.54
C SER A 474 14.02 -46.59 -3.23
N VAL A 475 13.35 -47.29 -2.32
CA VAL A 475 13.68 -48.67 -1.92
C VAL A 475 12.95 -49.72 -2.78
N GLY A 476 11.82 -49.39 -3.43
CA GLY A 476 11.02 -50.33 -4.22
C GLY A 476 11.47 -50.59 -5.68
N PRO A 477 11.86 -49.59 -6.48
CA PRO A 477 12.05 -49.76 -7.93
C PRO A 477 13.46 -50.23 -8.34
N TRP A 478 14.43 -50.29 -7.41
CA TRP A 478 15.77 -50.79 -7.75
C TRP A 478 15.80 -52.28 -8.08
N GLN A 479 14.80 -53.06 -7.66
CA GLN A 479 14.74 -54.50 -7.94
C GLN A 479 14.16 -54.83 -9.32
N SER A 480 13.19 -54.06 -9.83
CA SER A 480 12.60 -54.32 -11.16
C SER A 480 13.54 -54.00 -12.33
N ARG A 481 14.51 -53.09 -12.15
CA ARG A 481 15.54 -52.80 -13.16
C ARG A 481 16.71 -53.79 -13.16
N VAL A 482 16.96 -54.51 -12.07
CA VAL A 482 18.04 -55.50 -11.98
C VAL A 482 17.63 -56.81 -12.65
N ASP A 483 16.35 -57.18 -12.64
CA ASP A 483 15.86 -58.43 -13.25
C ASP A 483 15.82 -58.40 -14.80
N THR A 484 15.88 -57.22 -15.42
CA THR A 484 15.97 -57.07 -16.89
C THR A 484 17.39 -57.07 -17.47
N CYS A 485 18.42 -57.14 -16.62
CA CYS A 485 19.82 -57.15 -17.06
C CYS A 485 20.55 -58.41 -16.56
N ARG A 486 20.19 -59.59 -17.10
CA ARG A 486 21.10 -60.73 -17.16
C ARG A 486 21.39 -61.11 -18.62
N PRO A 487 22.60 -60.84 -19.12
CA PRO A 487 23.24 -61.72 -20.08
C PRO A 487 24.12 -62.72 -19.33
N GLU A 488 24.05 -63.96 -19.78
CA GLU A 488 24.84 -65.09 -19.35
C GLU A 488 26.36 -64.83 -19.49
N GLY A 489 27.12 -65.26 -18.48
CA GLY A 489 28.55 -65.56 -18.60
C GLY A 489 29.51 -64.37 -18.51
N CYS A 490 30.13 -64.18 -17.34
CA CYS A 490 31.60 -64.24 -17.23
C CYS A 490 32.06 -64.13 -15.78
N SER A 491 33.18 -64.79 -15.53
CA SER A 491 33.87 -65.03 -14.27
C SER A 491 34.37 -63.78 -13.55
N ALA A 492 34.58 -63.97 -12.26
CA ALA A 492 35.16 -63.03 -11.30
C ALA A 492 36.46 -62.36 -11.78
N GLU A 493 36.59 -61.07 -11.50
CA GLU A 493 37.82 -60.44 -11.02
C GLU A 493 37.50 -59.05 -10.45
N ALA A 494 37.88 -58.80 -9.20
CA ALA A 494 37.85 -57.49 -8.56
C ALA A 494 39.17 -56.75 -8.84
N PRO A 495 39.11 -55.47 -9.23
CA PRO A 495 39.93 -54.45 -8.55
C PRO A 495 39.10 -53.16 -8.39
N GLY A 496 39.17 -52.39 -7.31
CA GLY A 496 40.36 -51.80 -6.72
C GLY A 496 40.05 -50.32 -6.52
N LEU A 497 40.00 -49.87 -5.28
CA LEU A 497 39.87 -48.48 -4.86
C LEU A 497 40.96 -47.61 -5.51
N THR A 498 40.62 -46.42 -6.02
CA THR A 498 41.31 -45.14 -5.74
C THR A 498 40.50 -43.94 -6.26
N PRO A 499 40.73 -42.72 -5.74
CA PRO A 499 39.75 -41.64 -5.68
C PRO A 499 40.05 -40.40 -6.57
N TYR A 500 39.03 -39.55 -6.76
CA TYR A 500 39.05 -38.10 -7.05
C TYR A 500 39.56 -37.65 -8.46
N PRO A 501 39.16 -36.45 -8.96
CA PRO A 501 39.09 -35.12 -8.32
C PRO A 501 37.71 -34.59 -7.98
#